data_AF-X1TWH5-F1
#
_entry.id   AF-X1TWH5-F1
#
_cell.length_a   1.000
_cell.length_b   1.000
_cell.length_c   1.000
_cell.angle_alpha   90.00
_cell.angle_beta   90.00
_cell.angle_gamma   90.00
#
_symmetry.space_group_name_H-M   'P 1'
#
loop_
_entity.id
_entity.type
_entity.pdbx_description
1 polymer ?
#
loop_
_entity_poly.entity_id
_entity_poly.type
_entity_poly.pdbx_seq_one_letter_code
_entity_poly.pdbx_strand_id
1 'polypeptide(L)'
;FRLDMSYLPYCHKTVMTGAKFEKLFGGPPRKSGTPLTQREMDIAASIQAVAEEVMLRAARNVHRQTGMKNLVLAGGVFLNCVGNGRILREGPFDNIWIQPAAGDAGGALGAALFVWYQLLDNERKVDGRDKQRASLLGPAYSDEQIRRFLDSVNAKYHTFENDEQLFDKVAELINQEKVIGWFQGRMEFGPRALGNRMHKGSTALEKRVNERCYCCAAQQYEQTHKKQYNQYRQEPP
;
A
#
# COMPACT_ATOMS: atom_id res chain seq x y z
N PHE A 1 -14.66 15.08 19.62
CA PHE A 1 -15.39 13.81 19.83
C PHE A 1 -14.52 12.92 20.70
N ARG A 2 -15.08 11.87 21.32
CA ARG A 2 -14.34 10.86 22.05
C ARG A 2 -14.85 9.49 21.62
N LEU A 3 -13.95 8.59 21.27
CA LEU A 3 -14.29 7.21 20.93
C LEU A 3 -14.47 6.40 22.23
N ASP A 4 -15.53 5.60 22.30
CA ASP A 4 -15.70 4.67 23.42
C ASP A 4 -14.78 3.45 23.22
N MET A 5 -13.63 3.50 23.89
CA MET A 5 -12.61 2.45 23.82
C MET A 5 -13.07 1.11 24.41
N SER A 6 -14.19 1.06 25.14
CA SER A 6 -14.72 -0.21 25.67
C SER A 6 -15.20 -1.17 24.58
N TYR A 7 -15.37 -0.69 23.35
CA TYR A 7 -15.64 -1.50 22.16
C TYR A 7 -14.37 -2.00 21.46
N LEU A 8 -13.23 -1.35 21.70
CA LEU A 8 -11.98 -1.50 20.93
C LEU A 8 -10.81 -1.81 21.87
N PRO A 9 -10.64 -3.08 22.28
CA PRO A 9 -9.66 -3.46 23.30
C PRO A 9 -8.21 -3.50 22.80
N TYR A 10 -7.91 -3.10 21.56
CA TYR A 10 -6.58 -3.25 20.93
C TYR A 10 -5.44 -2.57 21.71
N CYS A 11 -5.74 -1.58 22.56
CA CYS A 11 -4.73 -0.93 23.40
C CYS A 11 -4.22 -1.84 24.55
N HIS A 12 -4.95 -2.90 24.90
CA HIS A 12 -4.64 -3.77 26.03
C HIS A 12 -4.84 -5.26 25.76
N LYS A 13 -5.28 -5.65 24.55
CA LYS A 13 -5.41 -7.04 24.09
C LYS A 13 -4.89 -7.19 22.67
N THR A 14 -4.55 -8.41 22.29
CA THR A 14 -4.10 -8.79 20.93
C THR A 14 -5.27 -8.92 19.92
N VAL A 15 -6.44 -8.36 20.23
CA VAL A 15 -7.63 -8.39 19.37
C VAL A 15 -8.16 -6.98 19.12
N MET A 16 -8.65 -6.74 17.90
CA MET A 16 -9.15 -5.42 17.49
C MET A 16 -10.50 -5.06 18.12
N THR A 17 -11.39 -6.04 18.23
CA THR A 17 -12.77 -5.88 18.73
C THR A 17 -13.01 -6.78 19.94
N GLY A 18 -13.91 -6.39 20.83
CA GLY A 18 -14.27 -7.17 22.02
C GLY A 18 -15.77 -7.46 22.13
N ALA A 19 -16.18 -8.12 23.23
CA ALA A 19 -17.55 -8.59 23.45
C ALA A 19 -18.64 -7.51 23.29
N LYS A 20 -18.36 -6.24 23.66
CA LYS A 20 -19.30 -5.14 23.43
C LYS A 20 -19.54 -4.86 21.94
N PHE A 21 -18.48 -4.93 21.14
CA PHE A 21 -18.55 -4.77 19.68
C PHE A 21 -19.34 -5.93 19.07
N GLU A 22 -19.06 -7.15 19.52
CA GLU A 22 -19.77 -8.34 19.05
C GLU A 22 -21.27 -8.26 19.36
N LYS A 23 -21.63 -7.85 20.58
CA LYS A 23 -23.02 -7.64 20.97
C LYS A 23 -23.70 -6.55 20.14
N LEU A 24 -23.01 -5.44 19.89
CA LEU A 24 -23.54 -4.32 19.10
C LEU A 24 -23.81 -4.72 17.65
N PHE A 25 -22.91 -5.50 17.05
CA PHE A 25 -22.98 -5.91 15.65
C PHE A 25 -23.49 -7.34 15.46
N GLY A 26 -24.15 -7.92 16.46
CA GLY A 26 -24.88 -9.19 16.33
C GLY A 26 -24.02 -10.44 16.08
N GLY A 27 -22.79 -10.49 16.59
CA GLY A 27 -21.97 -11.71 16.54
C GLY A 27 -20.46 -11.50 16.63
N PRO A 28 -19.68 -12.58 16.68
CA PRO A 28 -18.22 -12.51 16.76
C PRO A 28 -17.58 -11.98 15.46
N PRO A 29 -16.28 -11.67 15.49
CA PRO A 29 -15.51 -11.41 14.28
C PRO A 29 -15.57 -12.61 13.33
N ARG A 30 -15.62 -12.32 12.03
CA ARG A 30 -15.56 -13.36 11.00
C ARG A 30 -14.22 -14.10 11.06
N LYS A 31 -14.25 -15.43 10.98
CA LYS A 31 -13.03 -16.25 10.84
C LYS A 31 -12.39 -16.04 9.48
N SER A 32 -11.06 -15.95 9.42
CA SER A 32 -10.34 -15.82 8.14
C SER A 32 -10.65 -16.99 7.19
N GLY A 33 -10.70 -16.73 5.89
CA GLY A 33 -10.98 -17.73 4.85
C GLY A 33 -12.45 -18.11 4.66
N THR A 34 -13.38 -17.64 5.52
CA THR A 34 -14.82 -17.86 5.30
C THR A 34 -15.41 -16.85 4.32
N PRO A 35 -16.58 -17.13 3.70
CA PRO A 35 -17.29 -16.16 2.87
C PRO A 35 -17.59 -14.86 3.62
N LEU A 36 -17.56 -13.74 2.90
CA LEU A 36 -18.02 -12.43 3.39
C LEU A 36 -19.55 -12.38 3.30
N THR A 37 -20.23 -11.97 4.37
CA THR A 37 -21.68 -11.78 4.38
C THR A 37 -22.03 -10.29 4.31
N GLN A 38 -23.31 -9.98 4.07
CA GLN A 38 -23.80 -8.59 4.08
C GLN A 38 -23.48 -7.86 5.38
N ARG A 39 -23.55 -8.57 6.51
CA ARG A 39 -23.21 -8.04 7.83
C ARG A 39 -21.79 -7.48 7.88
N GLU A 40 -20.78 -8.23 7.41
CA GLU A 40 -19.40 -7.74 7.43
C GLU A 40 -19.19 -6.54 6.49
N MET A 41 -19.90 -6.53 5.36
CA MET A 41 -19.87 -5.40 4.43
C MET A 41 -20.48 -4.14 5.03
N ASP A 42 -21.64 -4.26 5.69
CA ASP A 42 -22.32 -3.13 6.36
C ASP A 42 -21.49 -2.58 7.52
N ILE A 43 -20.86 -3.46 8.31
CA ILE A 43 -19.94 -3.06 9.38
C ILE A 43 -18.75 -2.29 8.79
N ALA A 44 -18.11 -2.81 7.74
CA ALA A 44 -16.97 -2.15 7.11
C ALA A 44 -17.34 -0.77 6.55
N ALA A 45 -18.49 -0.66 5.86
CA ALA A 45 -19.00 0.60 5.33
C ALA A 45 -19.31 1.61 6.45
N SER A 46 -19.93 1.16 7.54
CA SER A 46 -20.25 2.00 8.70
C SER A 46 -19.00 2.52 9.40
N ILE A 47 -18.00 1.66 9.61
CA ILE A 47 -16.70 2.06 10.19
C ILE A 47 -16.00 3.07 9.29
N GLN A 48 -15.99 2.83 7.98
CA GLN A 48 -15.40 3.75 7.01
C GLN A 48 -16.08 5.13 7.07
N ALA A 49 -17.42 5.18 7.06
CA ALA A 49 -18.16 6.44 7.15
C ALA A 49 -17.84 7.23 8.44
N VAL A 50 -17.75 6.54 9.58
CA VAL A 50 -17.39 7.16 10.87
C VAL A 50 -15.94 7.62 10.87
N ALA A 51 -15.01 6.83 10.32
CA ALA A 51 -13.60 7.17 10.21
C ALA A 51 -13.40 8.44 9.38
N GLU A 52 -14.06 8.55 8.23
CA GLU A 52 -14.03 9.74 7.38
C GLU A 52 -14.56 10.99 8.10
N GLU A 53 -15.68 10.85 8.83
CA GLU A 53 -16.25 11.96 9.60
C GLU A 53 -15.31 12.42 10.72
N VAL A 54 -14.68 11.47 11.41
CA VAL A 54 -13.66 11.73 12.43
C VAL A 54 -12.44 12.45 11.83
N MET A 55 -11.92 11.96 10.70
CA MET A 55 -10.81 12.56 9.99
C MET A 55 -11.12 14.01 9.57
N LEU A 56 -12.29 14.26 9.00
CA LEU A 56 -12.73 15.60 8.58
C LEU A 56 -12.89 16.55 9.76
N ARG A 57 -13.44 16.08 10.88
CA ARG A 57 -13.54 16.87 12.12
C ARG A 57 -12.17 17.22 12.69
N ALA A 58 -11.22 16.28 12.67
CA ALA A 58 -9.85 16.53 13.10
C ALA A 58 -9.17 17.58 12.22
N ALA A 59 -9.30 17.47 10.89
CA ALA A 59 -8.78 18.44 9.94
C ALA A 59 -9.34 19.85 10.17
N ARG A 60 -10.68 19.98 10.32
CA ARG A 60 -11.34 21.26 10.62
C ARG A 60 -10.90 21.86 11.96
N ASN A 61 -10.66 21.02 12.97
CA ASN A 61 -10.16 21.47 14.27
C ASN A 61 -8.74 22.04 14.16
N VAL A 62 -7.83 21.35 13.46
CA VAL A 62 -6.46 21.84 13.22
C VAL A 62 -6.47 23.15 12.43
N HIS A 63 -7.31 23.26 11.40
CA HIS A 63 -7.45 24.51 10.66
C HIS A 63 -7.92 25.67 11.56
N ARG A 64 -8.93 25.43 12.42
CA ARG A 64 -9.41 26.45 13.36
C ARG A 64 -8.33 26.94 14.32
N GLN A 65 -7.43 26.05 14.75
CA GLN A 65 -6.36 26.39 15.68
C GLN A 65 -5.19 27.10 15.01
N THR A 66 -4.89 26.78 13.75
CA THR A 66 -3.66 27.22 13.08
C THR A 66 -3.88 28.29 12.02
N GLY A 67 -5.08 28.38 11.43
CA GLY A 67 -5.38 29.23 10.28
C GLY A 67 -4.58 28.90 9.02
N MET A 68 -3.88 27.76 8.98
CA MET A 68 -3.02 27.40 7.86
C MET A 68 -3.81 26.88 6.67
N LYS A 69 -3.39 27.29 5.46
CA LYS A 69 -4.02 26.91 4.19
C LYS A 69 -3.63 25.52 3.69
N ASN A 70 -2.50 24.98 4.15
CA ASN A 70 -1.94 23.73 3.66
C ASN A 70 -1.90 22.70 4.79
N LEU A 71 -2.36 21.47 4.51
CA LEU A 71 -2.36 20.37 5.46
C LEU A 71 -1.36 19.28 5.05
N VAL A 72 -0.47 18.91 5.97
CA VAL A 72 0.49 17.81 5.79
C VAL A 72 0.01 16.61 6.62
N LEU A 73 -0.12 15.45 5.97
CA LEU A 73 -0.70 14.24 6.54
C LEU A 73 0.33 13.10 6.58
N ALA A 74 0.48 12.49 7.76
CA ALA A 74 1.27 11.29 8.00
C ALA A 74 0.65 10.48 9.14
N GLY A 75 0.95 9.19 9.21
CA GLY A 75 0.29 8.18 10.05
C GLY A 75 -0.48 7.17 9.20
N GLY A 76 -0.52 5.90 9.63
CA GLY A 76 -1.13 4.81 8.86
C GLY A 76 -2.60 5.02 8.48
N VAL A 77 -3.35 5.79 9.27
CA VAL A 77 -4.75 6.18 8.97
C VAL A 77 -4.85 6.94 7.64
N PHE A 78 -3.85 7.75 7.29
CA PHE A 78 -3.85 8.53 6.05
C PHE A 78 -3.43 7.72 4.81
N LEU A 79 -3.27 6.40 4.93
CA LEU A 79 -3.31 5.50 3.77
C LEU A 79 -4.74 5.25 3.27
N ASN A 80 -5.76 5.79 3.96
CA ASN A 80 -7.16 5.80 3.53
C ASN A 80 -7.40 6.88 2.47
N CYS A 81 -7.30 6.50 1.19
CA CYS A 81 -7.47 7.41 0.07
C CYS A 81 -8.89 8.01 -0.02
N VAL A 82 -9.92 7.29 0.42
CA VAL A 82 -11.31 7.75 0.42
C VAL A 82 -11.47 8.91 1.41
N GLY A 83 -10.97 8.73 2.65
CA GLY A 83 -10.97 9.78 3.67
C GLY A 83 -10.12 10.99 3.28
N ASN A 84 -8.95 10.78 2.69
CA ASN A 84 -8.12 11.88 2.18
C ASN A 84 -8.81 12.67 1.07
N GLY A 85 -9.48 11.98 0.13
CA GLY A 85 -10.26 12.61 -0.92
C GLY A 85 -11.41 13.45 -0.36
N ARG A 86 -12.02 12.99 0.74
CA ARG A 86 -13.07 13.76 1.44
C ARG A 86 -12.51 15.00 2.15
N ILE A 87 -11.34 14.89 2.81
CA ILE A 87 -10.64 16.07 3.37
C ILE A 87 -10.32 17.09 2.27
N LEU A 88 -9.83 16.64 1.11
CA LEU A 88 -9.50 17.53 0.00
C LEU A 88 -10.73 18.28 -0.53
N ARG A 89 -11.89 17.61 -0.62
CA ARG A 89 -13.11 18.22 -1.18
C ARG A 89 -13.89 19.07 -0.17
N GLU A 90 -13.95 18.64 1.09
CA GLU A 90 -14.85 19.21 2.10
C GLU A 90 -14.12 19.90 3.27
N GLY A 91 -12.79 19.79 3.29
CA GLY A 91 -11.93 20.40 4.29
C GLY A 91 -11.60 21.85 3.96
N PRO A 92 -11.20 22.64 4.96
CA PRO A 92 -10.91 24.08 4.80
C PRO A 92 -9.48 24.35 4.29
N PHE A 93 -8.86 23.44 3.53
CA PHE A 93 -7.47 23.56 3.09
C PHE A 93 -7.40 23.70 1.57
N ASP A 94 -6.52 24.59 1.11
CA ASP A 94 -6.26 24.81 -0.32
C ASP A 94 -5.49 23.62 -0.91
N ASN A 95 -4.53 23.08 -0.14
CA ASN A 95 -3.70 21.96 -0.54
C ASN A 95 -3.56 20.95 0.59
N ILE A 96 -3.47 19.68 0.21
CA ILE A 96 -3.03 18.62 1.11
C ILE A 96 -1.79 17.94 0.53
N TRP A 97 -0.87 17.54 1.41
CA TRP A 97 0.25 16.68 1.05
C TRP A 97 0.27 15.48 1.99
N ILE A 98 0.42 14.28 1.42
CA ILE A 98 0.36 13.02 2.17
C ILE A 98 1.68 12.29 1.96
N GLN A 99 2.29 11.87 3.07
CA GLN A 99 3.53 11.11 3.03
C GLN A 99 3.28 9.72 2.38
N PRO A 100 4.00 9.31 1.32
CA PRO A 100 3.78 8.01 0.65
C PRO A 100 4.02 6.81 1.58
N ALA A 101 5.02 6.90 2.45
CA ALA A 101 5.25 5.98 3.55
C ALA A 101 4.64 6.52 4.86
N ALA A 102 3.35 6.88 4.87
CA ALA A 102 2.71 7.49 6.05
C ALA A 102 2.67 6.57 7.29
N GLY A 103 2.78 5.26 7.14
CA GLY A 103 2.87 4.32 8.26
C GLY A 103 4.25 4.29 8.93
N ASP A 104 4.48 3.28 9.76
CA ASP A 104 5.70 3.13 10.57
C ASP A 104 6.99 3.11 9.74
N ALA A 105 6.92 2.64 8.48
CA ALA A 105 8.03 2.69 7.54
C ALA A 105 8.61 4.12 7.40
N GLY A 106 7.76 5.16 7.38
CA GLY A 106 8.20 6.55 7.27
C GLY A 106 8.85 7.12 8.53
N GLY A 107 8.79 6.42 9.67
CA GLY A 107 9.34 6.89 10.94
C GLY A 107 10.85 7.12 10.88
N ALA A 108 11.59 6.23 10.19
CA ALA A 108 13.04 6.39 10.01
C ALA A 108 13.39 7.68 9.25
N LEU A 109 12.64 8.01 8.19
CA LEU A 109 12.81 9.26 7.45
C LEU A 109 12.46 10.47 8.33
N GLY A 110 11.35 10.40 9.07
CA GLY A 110 10.94 11.46 9.99
C GLY A 110 11.99 11.74 11.06
N ALA A 111 12.56 10.70 11.67
CA ALA A 111 13.61 10.81 12.67
C ALA A 111 14.88 11.46 12.08
N ALA A 112 15.32 11.03 10.89
CA ALA A 112 16.47 11.63 10.23
C ALA A 112 16.25 13.12 9.92
N LEU A 113 15.08 13.49 9.39
CA LEU A 113 14.72 14.88 9.11
C LEU A 113 14.65 15.72 10.38
N PHE A 114 14.10 15.17 11.48
CA PHE A 114 14.03 15.84 12.78
C PHE A 114 15.43 16.12 13.33
N VAL A 115 16.31 15.11 13.37
CA VAL A 115 17.70 15.31 13.82
C VAL A 115 18.39 16.37 12.96
N TRP A 116 18.31 16.24 11.65
CA TRP A 116 19.01 17.12 10.71
C TRP A 116 18.58 18.59 10.81
N TYR A 117 17.27 18.85 10.85
CA TYR A 117 16.73 20.22 10.80
C TYR A 117 16.36 20.82 12.16
N GLN A 118 16.17 20.02 13.22
CA GLN A 118 15.73 20.53 14.52
C GLN A 118 16.81 20.38 15.60
N LEU A 119 17.68 19.37 15.52
CA LEU A 119 18.74 19.18 16.52
C LEU A 119 20.11 19.69 16.05
N LEU A 120 20.40 19.56 14.76
CA LEU A 120 21.66 20.02 14.17
C LEU A 120 21.57 21.41 13.51
N ASP A 121 20.38 22.02 13.52
CA ASP A 121 20.12 23.37 13.01
C ASP A 121 20.61 23.63 11.57
N ASN A 122 20.62 22.58 10.73
CA ASN A 122 20.99 22.74 9.34
C ASN A 122 19.91 23.52 8.57
N GLU A 123 20.35 24.28 7.58
CA GLU A 123 19.45 25.08 6.74
C GLU A 123 18.50 24.20 5.91
N ARG A 124 17.19 24.50 5.96
CA ARG A 124 16.19 23.88 5.11
C ARG A 124 15.95 24.71 3.85
N LYS A 125 16.51 24.28 2.71
CA LYS A 125 16.27 24.89 1.40
C LYS A 125 15.05 24.27 0.71
N VAL A 126 14.01 25.08 0.49
CA VAL A 126 12.78 24.67 -0.20
C VAL A 126 12.59 25.49 -1.48
N ASP A 127 12.10 24.85 -2.54
CA ASP A 127 11.81 25.49 -3.84
C ASP A 127 10.32 25.41 -4.22
N GLY A 128 9.47 25.16 -3.21
CA GLY A 128 8.01 25.09 -3.36
C GLY A 128 7.48 23.82 -4.03
N ARG A 129 8.33 22.86 -4.43
CA ARG A 129 7.91 21.61 -5.08
C ARG A 129 8.23 20.39 -4.24
N ASP A 130 7.39 19.36 -4.35
CA ASP A 130 7.72 18.05 -3.80
C ASP A 130 8.89 17.43 -4.58
N LYS A 131 9.89 16.93 -3.85
CA LYS A 131 11.10 16.30 -4.37
C LYS A 131 11.16 14.80 -4.12
N GLN A 132 10.10 14.19 -3.59
CA GLN A 132 10.13 12.76 -3.28
C GLN A 132 10.22 11.84 -4.50
N ARG A 133 9.93 12.34 -5.71
CA ARG A 133 10.11 11.58 -6.97
C ARG A 133 9.50 10.17 -6.88
N ALA A 134 8.19 10.10 -6.59
CA ALA A 134 7.44 8.84 -6.39
C ALA A 134 8.03 7.92 -5.30
N SER A 135 8.81 8.47 -4.36
CA SER A 135 9.49 7.71 -3.30
C SER A 135 10.36 6.57 -3.83
N LEU A 136 10.99 6.75 -4.99
CA LEU A 136 11.89 5.76 -5.59
C LEU A 136 13.24 5.68 -4.87
N LEU A 137 13.22 5.22 -3.61
CA LEU A 137 14.36 5.21 -2.70
C LEU A 137 14.96 3.82 -2.51
N GLY A 138 14.29 2.77 -2.97
CA GLY A 138 14.78 1.41 -2.88
C GLY A 138 15.86 1.06 -3.92
N PRO A 139 16.28 -0.21 -3.97
CA PRO A 139 17.28 -0.69 -4.91
C PRO A 139 16.79 -0.63 -6.35
N ALA A 140 17.72 -0.39 -7.28
CA ALA A 140 17.56 -0.61 -8.71
C ALA A 140 18.52 -1.71 -9.15
N TYR A 141 18.19 -2.35 -10.26
CA TYR A 141 19.00 -3.39 -10.86
C TYR A 141 19.28 -3.00 -12.31
N SER A 142 20.52 -3.15 -12.73
CA SER A 142 20.93 -2.98 -14.12
C SER A 142 20.46 -4.15 -14.98
N ASP A 143 20.37 -3.93 -16.29
CA ASP A 143 20.02 -4.98 -17.25
C ASP A 143 20.97 -6.17 -17.19
N GLU A 144 22.25 -5.93 -16.90
CA GLU A 144 23.22 -7.00 -16.73
C GLU A 144 22.93 -7.85 -15.48
N GLN A 145 22.57 -7.24 -14.36
CA GLN A 145 22.17 -7.97 -13.15
C GLN A 145 20.89 -8.79 -13.38
N ILE A 146 19.91 -8.20 -14.08
CA ILE A 146 18.67 -8.88 -14.45
C ILE A 146 18.98 -10.07 -15.36
N ARG A 147 19.80 -9.87 -16.38
CA ARG A 147 20.20 -10.93 -17.33
C ARG A 147 20.89 -12.08 -16.63
N ARG A 148 21.91 -11.80 -15.81
CA ARG A 148 22.61 -12.82 -15.02
C ARG A 148 21.64 -13.63 -14.15
N PHE A 149 20.67 -12.97 -13.52
CA PHE A 149 19.65 -13.67 -12.73
C PHE A 149 18.77 -14.56 -13.62
N LEU A 150 18.26 -14.05 -14.74
CA LEU A 150 17.43 -14.81 -15.67
C LEU A 150 18.16 -16.02 -16.25
N ASP A 151 19.43 -15.86 -16.63
CA ASP A 151 20.29 -16.93 -17.11
C ASP A 151 20.52 -17.98 -16.01
N SER A 152 20.75 -17.56 -14.76
CA SER A 152 20.99 -18.48 -13.63
C SER A 152 19.81 -19.42 -13.34
N VAL A 153 18.59 -18.99 -13.66
CA VAL A 153 17.37 -19.78 -13.50
C VAL A 153 16.91 -20.42 -14.82
N ASN A 154 17.70 -20.33 -15.89
CA ASN A 154 17.36 -20.76 -17.25
C ASN A 154 15.99 -20.23 -17.71
N ALA A 155 15.65 -18.98 -17.37
CA ALA A 155 14.42 -18.36 -17.80
C ALA A 155 14.42 -18.12 -19.32
N LYS A 156 13.25 -18.29 -19.95
CA LYS A 156 13.04 -17.84 -21.33
C LYS A 156 12.67 -16.37 -21.32
N TYR A 157 13.47 -15.53 -21.98
CA TYR A 157 13.23 -14.10 -22.06
C TYR A 157 13.56 -13.56 -23.47
N HIS A 158 13.01 -12.40 -23.77
CA HIS A 158 13.32 -11.61 -24.95
C HIS A 158 13.85 -10.26 -24.49
N THR A 159 14.79 -9.71 -25.25
CA THR A 159 15.29 -8.35 -25.08
C THR A 159 14.69 -7.46 -26.17
N PHE A 160 14.39 -6.22 -25.83
CA PHE A 160 13.95 -5.19 -26.77
C PHE A 160 15.10 -4.21 -26.98
N GLU A 161 15.23 -3.68 -28.19
CA GLU A 161 16.30 -2.73 -28.53
C GLU A 161 16.03 -1.34 -27.94
N ASN A 162 14.76 -1.00 -27.74
CA ASN A 162 14.32 0.27 -27.19
C ASN A 162 12.99 0.14 -26.44
N ASP A 163 12.66 1.19 -25.70
CA ASP A 163 11.45 1.28 -24.87
C ASP A 163 10.17 1.28 -25.72
N GLU A 164 10.20 1.80 -26.95
CA GLU A 164 9.02 1.86 -27.83
C GLU A 164 8.52 0.46 -28.17
N GLN A 165 9.43 -0.44 -28.60
CA GLN A 165 9.09 -1.84 -28.89
C GLN A 165 8.58 -2.56 -27.63
N LEU A 166 9.17 -2.29 -26.47
CA LEU A 166 8.72 -2.85 -25.20
C LEU A 166 7.29 -2.38 -24.88
N PHE A 167 7.02 -1.08 -25.01
CA PHE A 167 5.71 -0.51 -24.71
C PHE A 167 4.63 -1.00 -25.67
N ASP A 168 4.93 -1.12 -26.96
CA ASP A 168 4.02 -1.69 -27.95
C ASP A 168 3.65 -3.13 -27.59
N LYS A 169 4.65 -3.95 -27.22
CA LYS A 169 4.39 -5.34 -26.83
C LYS A 169 3.56 -5.42 -25.56
N VAL A 170 3.85 -4.57 -24.58
CA VAL A 170 3.12 -4.53 -23.30
C VAL A 170 1.68 -4.07 -23.53
N ALA A 171 1.46 -3.07 -24.39
CA ALA A 171 0.13 -2.60 -24.76
C ALA A 171 -0.68 -3.69 -25.46
N GLU A 172 -0.07 -4.43 -26.40
CA GLU A 172 -0.67 -5.59 -27.05
C GLU A 172 -1.10 -6.65 -26.02
N LEU A 173 -0.22 -6.99 -25.08
CA LEU A 173 -0.50 -7.97 -24.02
C LEU A 173 -1.61 -7.51 -23.07
N ILE A 174 -1.67 -6.21 -22.73
CA ILE A 174 -2.76 -5.63 -21.95
C ILE A 174 -4.09 -5.74 -22.72
N ASN A 175 -4.09 -5.43 -24.02
CA ASN A 175 -5.26 -5.54 -24.88
C ASN A 175 -5.76 -6.99 -25.01
N GLN A 176 -4.86 -7.97 -24.89
CA GLN A 176 -5.17 -9.39 -24.81
C GLN A 176 -5.56 -9.87 -23.41
N GLU A 177 -5.80 -8.95 -22.47
CA GLU A 177 -6.17 -9.23 -21.09
C GLU A 177 -5.16 -10.12 -20.36
N LYS A 178 -3.87 -10.01 -20.68
CA LYS A 178 -2.83 -10.71 -19.94
C LYS A 178 -2.48 -9.96 -18.66
N VAL A 179 -2.05 -10.72 -17.66
CA VAL A 179 -1.44 -10.16 -16.44
C VAL A 179 0.06 -10.00 -16.67
N ILE A 180 0.58 -8.81 -16.41
CA ILE A 180 1.96 -8.44 -16.65
C ILE A 180 2.58 -7.99 -15.33
N GLY A 181 3.64 -8.67 -14.91
CA GLY A 181 4.55 -8.15 -13.88
C GLY A 181 5.44 -7.07 -14.48
N TRP A 182 5.47 -5.90 -13.85
CA TRP A 182 6.24 -4.74 -14.29
C TRP A 182 7.31 -4.41 -13.25
N PHE A 183 8.57 -4.49 -13.68
CA PHE A 183 9.75 -4.30 -12.85
C PHE A 183 10.73 -3.39 -13.57
N GLN A 184 10.90 -2.16 -13.09
CA GLN A 184 11.84 -1.20 -13.68
C GLN A 184 12.45 -0.27 -12.63
N GLY A 185 13.67 0.21 -12.87
CA GLY A 185 14.30 1.25 -12.06
C GLY A 185 14.35 0.97 -10.55
N ARG A 186 14.40 2.05 -9.76
CA ARG A 186 14.43 1.99 -8.30
C ARG A 186 13.07 1.58 -7.74
N MET A 187 13.08 0.78 -6.68
CA MET A 187 11.87 0.37 -5.97
C MET A 187 11.25 1.54 -5.19
N GLU A 188 9.91 1.60 -5.19
CA GLU A 188 9.12 2.52 -4.40
C GLU A 188 9.29 2.26 -2.89
N PHE A 189 9.29 3.33 -2.11
CA PHE A 189 9.26 3.30 -0.66
C PHE A 189 7.85 3.57 -0.15
N GLY A 190 7.29 2.62 0.57
CA GLY A 190 5.93 2.64 1.07
C GLY A 190 5.12 1.42 0.63
N PRO A 191 3.85 1.32 1.04
CA PRO A 191 3.04 0.12 0.85
C PRO A 191 2.36 0.02 -0.53
N ARG A 192 2.55 1.00 -1.40
CA ARG A 192 1.88 1.07 -2.70
C ARG A 192 2.89 0.99 -3.84
N ALA A 193 2.56 0.19 -4.83
CA ALA A 193 3.22 0.20 -6.13
C ALA A 193 2.83 1.47 -6.90
N LEU A 194 3.80 2.20 -7.43
CA LEU A 194 3.63 3.48 -8.14
C LEU A 194 4.21 3.45 -9.57
N GLY A 195 4.53 2.27 -10.08
CA GLY A 195 4.91 2.09 -11.47
C GLY A 195 6.26 1.44 -11.71
N ASN A 196 7.00 1.09 -10.67
CA ASN A 196 8.30 0.44 -10.75
C ASN A 196 8.27 -1.01 -10.24
N ARG A 197 7.33 -1.35 -9.36
CA ARG A 197 7.06 -2.73 -8.91
C ARG A 197 5.56 -2.99 -8.89
N MET A 198 4.95 -3.29 -10.03
CA MET A 198 3.49 -3.47 -10.12
C MET A 198 3.07 -4.70 -10.90
N HIS A 199 1.83 -5.14 -10.67
CA HIS A 199 1.13 -6.06 -11.54
C HIS A 199 0.08 -5.25 -12.32
N LYS A 200 0.10 -5.30 -13.66
CA LYS A 200 -0.96 -4.75 -14.51
C LYS A 200 -1.81 -5.89 -15.07
N GLY A 201 -3.12 -5.78 -14.97
CA GLY A 201 -4.09 -6.62 -15.67
C GLY A 201 -5.14 -5.73 -16.35
N SER A 202 -5.79 -6.23 -17.41
CA SER A 202 -6.98 -5.58 -17.98
C SER A 202 -8.06 -5.37 -16.92
N THR A 203 -8.85 -4.29 -17.03
CA THR A 203 -9.98 -3.97 -16.14
C THR A 203 -11.01 -5.10 -16.02
N ALA A 204 -11.07 -6.05 -16.95
CA ALA A 204 -11.91 -7.24 -16.86
C ALA A 204 -11.40 -8.30 -15.86
N LEU A 205 -10.15 -8.21 -15.39
CA LEU A 205 -9.48 -9.24 -14.57
C LEU A 205 -9.58 -9.03 -13.06
N GLU A 206 -10.14 -7.92 -12.55
CA GLU A 206 -10.25 -7.68 -11.10
C GLU A 206 -10.96 -8.83 -10.35
N LYS A 207 -11.85 -9.59 -11.02
CA LYS A 207 -12.49 -10.77 -10.43
C LYS A 207 -11.62 -12.04 -10.38
N ARG A 208 -10.55 -12.15 -11.19
CA ARG A 208 -9.69 -13.35 -11.30
C ARG A 208 -8.35 -13.24 -10.56
N VAL A 209 -7.88 -12.02 -10.32
CA VAL A 209 -6.58 -11.74 -9.68
C VAL A 209 -6.51 -12.26 -8.23
N ASN A 210 -7.65 -12.38 -7.52
CA ASN A 210 -7.66 -12.82 -6.12
C ASN A 210 -7.33 -14.32 -5.89
N GLU A 211 -7.29 -15.16 -6.92
CA GLU A 211 -7.13 -16.62 -6.73
C GLU A 211 -5.89 -17.21 -7.42
N ARG A 212 -5.26 -16.49 -8.37
CA ARG A 212 -4.13 -17.02 -9.15
C ARG A 212 -3.17 -15.91 -9.58
N CYS A 213 -2.24 -15.54 -8.71
CA CYS A 213 -1.14 -14.67 -9.08
C CYS A 213 0.20 -15.42 -9.10
N TYR A 214 0.59 -15.86 -10.30
CA TYR A 214 1.97 -16.10 -10.69
C TYR A 214 2.10 -15.70 -12.16
N CYS A 215 2.94 -14.70 -12.50
CA CYS A 215 3.79 -14.72 -13.69
C CYS A 215 4.58 -13.42 -13.91
N CYS A 216 5.89 -13.50 -13.68
CA CYS A 216 6.85 -13.75 -14.76
C CYS A 216 7.74 -14.92 -14.31
N ALA A 217 7.99 -15.90 -15.20
CA ALA A 217 8.69 -17.18 -14.99
C ALA A 217 7.92 -18.38 -14.36
N ALA A 218 6.57 -18.43 -14.40
CA ALA A 218 5.81 -19.48 -13.72
C ALA A 218 5.09 -20.50 -14.63
N GLN A 219 5.63 -20.84 -15.80
CA GLN A 219 5.22 -22.10 -16.47
C GLN A 219 6.05 -23.32 -16.07
N GLN A 220 7.15 -23.14 -15.32
CA GLN A 220 8.02 -24.26 -14.87
C GLN A 220 8.24 -24.35 -13.36
N TYR A 221 7.86 -23.32 -12.58
CA TYR A 221 8.09 -23.26 -11.14
C TYR A 221 7.12 -24.13 -10.29
N GLU A 222 5.99 -24.55 -10.87
CA GLU A 222 4.94 -25.29 -10.15
C GLU A 222 5.29 -26.75 -9.83
N GLN A 223 6.28 -27.34 -10.52
CA GLN A 223 6.64 -28.75 -10.31
C GLN A 223 7.73 -28.97 -9.26
N THR A 224 8.61 -27.98 -9.02
CA THR A 224 9.76 -28.13 -8.11
C THR A 224 9.44 -27.75 -6.67
N HIS A 225 8.61 -26.73 -6.42
CA HIS A 225 8.39 -26.20 -5.06
C HIS A 225 7.32 -26.89 -4.21
N LYS A 226 6.42 -27.69 -4.81
CA LYS A 226 5.49 -28.54 -4.04
C LYS A 226 6.21 -29.64 -3.26
N LYS A 227 7.44 -30.01 -3.64
CA LYS A 227 8.24 -31.01 -2.90
C LYS A 227 8.96 -30.40 -1.68
N GLN A 228 9.51 -29.19 -1.79
CA GLN A 228 10.21 -28.55 -0.66
C GLN A 228 9.27 -28.02 0.43
N TYR A 229 8.10 -27.48 0.07
CA TYR A 229 7.18 -26.89 1.06
C TYR A 229 6.51 -27.95 1.96
N ASN A 230 6.34 -29.17 1.48
CA ASN A 230 5.78 -30.27 2.28
C ASN A 230 6.82 -30.92 3.23
N GLN A 231 8.12 -30.67 3.02
CA GLN A 231 9.17 -31.24 3.85
C GLN A 231 9.37 -30.47 5.17
N TYR A 232 9.08 -29.16 5.18
CA TYR A 232 9.20 -28.31 6.38
C TYR A 232 8.01 -28.37 7.36
N ARG A 233 6.95 -29.13 7.05
CA ARG A 233 5.74 -29.23 7.90
C ARG A 233 5.64 -30.55 8.67
N GLN A 234 6.61 -31.46 8.53
CA GLN A 234 6.54 -32.81 9.10
C GLN A 234 7.49 -33.09 10.28
N GLU A 235 8.10 -32.08 10.90
CA GLU A 235 8.82 -32.29 12.16
C GLU A 235 8.14 -31.52 13.31
N PRO A 236 7.49 -32.23 14.26
CA PRO A 236 7.03 -31.65 15.52
C PRO A 236 8.20 -31.49 16.52
N PRO A 237 8.04 -30.66 17.57
CA PRO A 237 9.13 -30.27 18.48
C PRO A 237 9.74 -31.41 19.29
#